data_AF-A0A3C0PDZ2-F1
#
_entry.id   AF-A0A3C0PDZ2-F1
#
_cell.length_a   1.000
_cell.length_b   1.000
_cell.length_c   1.000
_cell.angle_alpha   90.00
_cell.angle_beta   90.00
_cell.angle_gamma   90.00
#
_symmetry.space_group_name_H-M   'P 1'
#
loop_
_entity.id
_entity.type
_entity.pdbx_description
1 polymer ?
#
loop_
_entity_poly.entity_id
_entity_poly.type
_entity_poly.pdbx_seq_one_letter_code
_entity_poly.pdbx_strand_id
1 'polypeptide(L)'
;EGNPEQILYSFNGTPYKQDIFMDRQQLKEQVETIRQAFGYINRFKNQTFVIKIASSLIENPVFPVLIKDITILHNVGIRIVLIPGAKTRIDEVLANYGIKCKTVDNVRISQPEAIPFIKMAAF
;
A
#
# COMPACT_ATOMS: atom_id res chain seq x y z
N GLU A 1 -40.86 -14.03 -43.45
CA GLU A 1 -40.71 -13.70 -42.02
C GLU A 1 -39.94 -14.84 -41.34
N GLY A 2 -38.68 -14.59 -41.00
CA GLY A 2 -37.82 -15.56 -40.32
C GLY A 2 -37.41 -14.97 -38.98
N ASN A 3 -37.76 -15.65 -37.89
CA ASN A 3 -37.49 -15.23 -36.53
C ASN A 3 -35.96 -15.13 -36.29
N PRO A 4 -35.42 -13.95 -35.92
CA PRO A 4 -33.98 -13.75 -35.71
C PRO A 4 -33.38 -14.61 -34.59
N GLU A 5 -34.19 -15.20 -33.70
CA GLU A 5 -33.72 -16.05 -32.61
C GLU A 5 -33.21 -17.43 -33.05
N GLN A 6 -33.55 -17.91 -34.26
CA GLN A 6 -33.12 -19.23 -34.72
C GLN A 6 -31.68 -19.27 -35.24
N ILE A 7 -31.05 -18.13 -35.52
CA ILE A 7 -29.68 -18.07 -36.09
C ILE A 7 -28.61 -18.38 -35.02
N LEU A 8 -28.94 -18.27 -33.73
CA LEU A 8 -27.97 -18.44 -32.64
C LEU A 8 -27.76 -19.90 -32.19
N TYR A 9 -28.59 -20.84 -32.66
CA TYR A 9 -28.62 -22.21 -32.15
C TYR A 9 -27.91 -23.26 -33.03
N SER A 10 -27.32 -22.89 -34.17
CA SER A 10 -26.68 -23.87 -35.08
C SER A 10 -25.14 -23.85 -35.12
N PHE A 11 -24.45 -23.06 -34.31
CA PHE A 11 -22.99 -23.14 -34.20
C PHE A 11 -22.56 -24.10 -33.08
N ASN A 12 -22.37 -25.36 -33.47
CA ASN A 12 -21.80 -26.44 -32.67
C ASN A 12 -20.33 -26.19 -32.30
N GLY A 13 -19.99 -26.42 -31.02
CA GLY A 13 -18.77 -27.16 -30.69
C GLY A 13 -17.48 -26.40 -30.36
N THR A 14 -17.52 -25.32 -29.58
CA THR A 14 -16.28 -24.83 -28.91
C THR A 14 -16.49 -24.61 -27.40
N PRO A 15 -15.45 -24.80 -26.56
CA PRO A 15 -15.58 -24.72 -25.10
C PRO A 15 -15.76 -23.29 -24.57
N TYR A 16 -15.95 -22.30 -25.44
CA TYR A 16 -16.02 -20.88 -25.10
C TYR A 16 -17.30 -20.45 -24.36
N LYS A 17 -18.32 -21.31 -24.25
CA LYS A 17 -19.59 -20.94 -23.58
C LYS A 17 -19.54 -21.01 -22.06
N GLN A 18 -18.59 -21.76 -21.47
CA GLN A 18 -18.47 -21.85 -20.00
C GLN A 18 -17.78 -20.62 -19.39
N ASP A 19 -16.81 -20.01 -20.09
CA ASP A 19 -16.06 -18.85 -19.58
C ASP A 19 -16.81 -17.51 -19.71
N ILE A 20 -17.87 -17.44 -20.53
CA ILE A 20 -18.68 -16.21 -20.71
C ILE A 20 -19.65 -16.01 -19.54
N PHE A 21 -19.91 -17.04 -18.73
CA PHE A 21 -20.54 -16.89 -17.42
C PHE A 21 -19.48 -16.49 -16.37
N MET A 22 -18.74 -15.42 -16.62
CA MET A 22 -18.37 -14.55 -15.49
C MET A 22 -19.70 -14.19 -14.81
N ASP A 23 -19.90 -14.68 -13.59
CA ASP A 23 -21.14 -14.53 -12.86
C ASP A 23 -21.55 -13.05 -12.90
N ARG A 24 -22.72 -12.75 -13.47
CA ARG A 24 -23.18 -11.37 -13.63
C ARG A 24 -23.27 -10.64 -12.28
N GLN A 25 -23.36 -11.38 -11.18
CA GLN A 25 -23.23 -10.82 -9.84
C GLN A 25 -21.79 -10.40 -9.55
N GLN A 26 -20.81 -11.29 -9.74
CA GLN A 26 -19.38 -10.98 -9.57
C GLN A 26 -18.93 -9.80 -10.45
N LEU A 27 -19.39 -9.71 -11.71
CA LEU A 27 -19.09 -8.58 -12.59
C LEU A 27 -19.66 -7.26 -12.03
N LYS A 28 -20.90 -7.27 -11.53
CA LYS A 28 -21.51 -6.09 -10.90
C LYS A 28 -20.71 -5.64 -9.68
N GLU A 29 -20.31 -6.57 -8.82
CA GLU A 29 -19.51 -6.26 -7.62
C GLU A 29 -18.15 -5.63 -7.96
N GLN A 30 -17.47 -6.15 -8.99
CA GLN A 30 -16.21 -5.58 -9.47
C GLN A 30 -16.39 -4.15 -9.99
N VAL A 31 -17.46 -3.90 -10.77
CA VAL A 31 -17.79 -2.56 -11.26
C VAL A 31 -18.10 -1.60 -10.12
N GLU A 32 -18.88 -2.03 -9.12
CA GLU A 32 -19.17 -1.20 -7.94
C GLU A 32 -17.89 -0.86 -7.16
N THR A 33 -17.00 -1.84 -6.97
CA THR A 33 -15.71 -1.65 -6.28
C THR A 33 -14.85 -0.62 -7.00
N ILE A 34 -14.78 -0.69 -8.33
CA ILE A 34 -14.05 0.28 -9.15
C ILE A 34 -14.69 1.68 -9.03
N ARG A 35 -16.02 1.79 -9.06
CA ARG A 35 -16.71 3.07 -8.91
C ARG A 35 -16.45 3.69 -7.54
N GLN A 36 -16.45 2.89 -6.48
CA GLN A 36 -16.10 3.32 -5.13
C GLN A 36 -14.66 3.84 -5.07
N ALA A 37 -13.70 3.13 -5.67
CA ALA A 37 -12.31 3.55 -5.74
C ALA A 37 -12.16 4.92 -6.43
N PHE A 38 -12.82 5.14 -7.56
CA PHE A 38 -12.85 6.46 -8.22
C PHE A 38 -13.46 7.55 -7.34
N GLY A 39 -14.50 7.24 -6.56
CA GLY A 39 -15.07 8.15 -5.59
C GLY A 39 -14.05 8.62 -4.55
N TYR A 40 -13.26 7.70 -4.00
CA TYR A 40 -12.18 8.04 -3.06
C TYR A 40 -11.04 8.82 -3.70
N ILE A 41 -10.63 8.47 -4.93
CA ILE A 41 -9.61 9.21 -5.67
C ILE A 41 -10.06 10.66 -5.86
N ASN A 42 -11.28 10.88 -6.35
CA ASN A 42 -11.79 12.24 -6.56
C ASN A 42 -11.91 13.03 -5.26
N ARG A 43 -12.32 12.36 -4.17
CA ARG A 43 -12.44 12.99 -2.84
C ARG A 43 -11.09 13.45 -2.28
N PHE A 44 -10.05 12.65 -2.45
CA PHE A 44 -8.73 12.92 -1.85
C PHE A 44 -7.71 13.48 -2.83
N LYS A 45 -8.07 13.71 -4.09
CA LYS A 45 -7.23 14.39 -5.06
C LYS A 45 -6.75 15.73 -4.51
N ASN A 46 -5.47 16.01 -4.68
CA ASN A 46 -4.75 17.18 -4.15
C ASN A 46 -4.67 17.27 -2.62
N GLN A 47 -5.24 16.32 -1.88
CA GLN A 47 -5.07 16.27 -0.42
C GLN A 47 -3.70 15.73 -0.05
N THR A 48 -3.26 16.03 1.17
CA THR A 48 -1.97 15.60 1.69
C THR A 48 -2.15 14.46 2.69
N PHE A 49 -1.51 13.33 2.41
CA PHE A 49 -1.43 12.20 3.32
C PHE A 49 -0.05 12.18 3.99
N VAL A 50 -0.04 12.17 5.32
CA VAL A 50 1.17 11.99 6.11
C VAL A 50 1.21 10.54 6.58
N ILE A 51 2.16 9.76 6.07
CA ILE A 51 2.24 8.33 6.32
C ILE A 51 3.51 8.04 7.12
N LYS A 52 3.34 7.63 8.38
CA LYS A 52 4.43 7.15 9.22
C LYS A 52 4.68 5.67 8.95
N ILE A 53 5.91 5.35 8.58
CA ILE A 53 6.38 3.98 8.36
C ILE A 53 7.11 3.51 9.61
N ALA A 54 6.72 2.39 10.20
CA ALA A 54 7.44 1.80 11.32
C ALA A 54 8.83 1.32 10.87
N SER A 55 9.87 1.47 11.71
CA SER A 55 11.24 1.06 11.33
C SER A 55 11.34 -0.44 11.06
N SER A 56 10.56 -1.25 11.76
CA SER A 56 10.48 -2.70 11.56
C SER A 56 9.86 -3.11 10.22
N LEU A 57 9.12 -2.20 9.57
CA LEU A 57 8.53 -2.49 8.27
C LEU A 57 9.55 -2.37 7.14
N ILE A 58 10.60 -1.56 7.30
CA ILE A 58 11.58 -1.28 6.24
C ILE A 58 12.32 -2.55 5.80
N GLU A 59 12.59 -3.46 6.73
CA GLU A 59 13.24 -4.76 6.47
C GLU A 59 12.26 -5.87 6.06
N ASN A 60 10.96 -5.59 6.09
CA ASN A 60 9.94 -6.59 5.80
C ASN A 60 9.80 -6.82 4.28
N PRO A 61 9.66 -8.08 3.81
CA PRO A 61 9.44 -8.39 2.40
C PRO A 61 8.22 -7.72 1.75
N VAL A 62 7.24 -7.29 2.55
CA VAL A 62 6.02 -6.60 2.07
C VAL A 62 6.28 -5.12 1.78
N PHE A 63 7.38 -4.53 2.30
CA PHE A 63 7.66 -3.10 2.15
C PHE A 63 7.66 -2.61 0.69
N PRO A 64 8.28 -3.32 -0.28
CA PRO A 64 8.22 -2.90 -1.69
C PRO A 64 6.79 -2.86 -2.25
N VAL A 65 5.92 -3.76 -1.79
CA VAL A 65 4.49 -3.77 -2.20
C VAL A 65 3.80 -2.53 -1.66
N LEU A 66 4.00 -2.19 -0.39
CA LEU A 66 3.43 -0.98 0.20
C LEU A 66 3.92 0.29 -0.51
N ILE A 67 5.21 0.38 -0.85
CA ILE A 67 5.75 1.53 -1.58
C ILE A 67 5.12 1.64 -2.98
N LYS A 68 4.85 0.51 -3.64
CA LYS A 68 4.13 0.50 -4.92
C LYS A 68 2.72 1.06 -4.77
N ASP A 69 1.99 0.67 -3.73
CA ASP A 69 0.64 1.17 -3.47
C ASP A 69 0.63 2.67 -3.16
N ILE A 70 1.58 3.14 -2.35
CA ILE A 70 1.79 4.57 -2.08
C ILE A 70 2.10 5.34 -3.38
N THR A 71 2.88 4.75 -4.29
CA THR A 71 3.17 5.36 -5.60
C THR A 71 1.91 5.49 -6.45
N ILE A 72 1.00 4.49 -6.42
CA ILE A 72 -0.30 4.58 -7.09
C ILE A 72 -1.12 5.75 -6.53
N LEU A 73 -1.19 5.90 -5.21
CA LEU A 73 -1.88 7.02 -4.56
C LEU A 73 -1.30 8.37 -4.98
N HIS A 74 0.03 8.48 -5.07
CA HIS A 74 0.68 9.69 -5.56
C HIS A 74 0.30 10.00 -7.01
N ASN A 75 0.34 8.98 -7.89
CA ASN A 75 0.06 9.14 -9.31
C ASN A 75 -1.40 9.55 -9.61
N VAL A 76 -2.35 9.20 -8.75
CA VAL A 76 -3.75 9.64 -8.89
C VAL A 76 -4.00 11.06 -8.35
N GLY A 77 -2.95 11.72 -7.86
CA GLY A 77 -2.97 13.14 -7.46
C GLY A 77 -3.02 13.39 -5.96
N ILE A 78 -2.80 12.38 -5.11
CA ILE A 78 -2.67 12.57 -3.66
C ILE A 78 -1.24 13.00 -3.35
N ARG A 79 -1.05 14.08 -2.59
CA ARG A 79 0.28 14.52 -2.14
C ARG A 79 0.70 13.67 -0.95
N ILE A 80 1.90 13.11 -0.96
CA ILE A 80 2.34 12.19 0.10
C ILE A 80 3.56 12.76 0.81
N VAL A 81 3.51 12.75 2.14
CA VAL A 81 4.66 12.98 3.03
C VAL A 81 4.93 11.65 3.74
N LEU A 82 6.12 11.08 3.51
CA LEU A 82 6.56 9.85 4.16
C LEU A 82 7.46 10.17 5.34
N ILE A 83 7.16 9.60 6.50
CA ILE A 83 7.97 9.72 7.72
C ILE A 83 8.51 8.33 8.07
N PRO A 84 9.78 8.03 7.74
CA PRO A 84 10.39 6.75 8.09
C PRO A 84 10.70 6.71 9.59
N GLY A 85 10.39 5.58 10.23
CA GLY A 85 10.86 5.28 11.57
C GLY A 85 12.35 4.95 11.55
N ALA A 86 13.10 5.45 12.53
CA ALA A 86 14.55 5.22 12.64
C ALA A 86 14.96 4.31 13.80
N LYS A 87 13.99 3.76 14.57
CA LYS A 87 14.28 3.06 15.83
C LYS A 87 15.32 1.94 15.68
N THR A 88 15.12 1.04 14.71
CA THR A 88 16.04 -0.10 14.44
C THR A 88 17.44 0.39 14.10
N ARG A 89 17.56 1.34 13.15
CA ARG A 89 18.83 1.92 12.74
C ARG A 89 19.58 2.63 13.88
N ILE A 90 18.85 3.37 14.72
CA ILE A 90 19.41 4.00 15.92
C ILE A 90 19.91 2.94 16.91
N ASP A 91 19.15 1.86 17.12
CA ASP A 91 19.55 0.77 18.02
C ASP A 91 20.86 0.11 17.56
N GLU A 92 21.01 -0.16 16.26
CA GLU A 92 22.25 -0.68 15.68
C GLU A 92 23.44 0.26 15.89
N VAL A 93 23.28 1.55 15.59
CA VAL A 93 24.37 2.52 15.73
C VAL A 93 24.79 2.64 17.19
N LEU A 94 23.85 2.79 18.12
CA LEU A 94 24.20 2.86 19.54
C LEU A 94 24.90 1.59 20.03
N ALA A 95 24.47 0.41 19.58
CA ALA A 95 25.12 -0.86 19.90
C ALA A 95 26.57 -0.91 19.38
N ASN A 96 26.81 -0.46 18.15
CA ASN A 96 28.15 -0.43 17.54
C ASN A 96 29.12 0.48 18.31
N TYR A 97 28.62 1.55 18.95
CA TYR A 97 29.43 2.45 19.78
C TYR A 97 29.36 2.14 21.28
N GLY A 98 28.74 1.01 21.67
CA GLY A 98 28.66 0.57 23.07
C GLY A 98 27.78 1.45 23.97
N ILE A 99 26.90 2.28 23.39
CA ILE A 99 26.04 3.21 24.13
C ILE A 99 24.72 2.53 24.49
N LYS A 100 24.40 2.48 25.78
CA LYS A 100 23.14 1.91 26.28
C LYS A 100 22.11 3.01 26.52
N CYS A 101 20.98 2.94 25.85
CA CYS A 101 19.81 3.76 26.14
C CYS A 101 18.68 2.89 26.71
N LYS A 102 17.98 3.40 27.72
CA LYS A 102 16.78 2.76 28.25
C LYS A 102 15.56 3.22 27.46
N THR A 103 14.55 2.37 27.39
CA THR A 103 13.22 2.73 26.87
C THR A 103 12.23 2.62 28.02
N VAL A 104 11.42 3.65 28.22
CA VAL A 104 10.34 3.70 29.21
C VAL A 104 9.09 4.15 28.46
N ASP A 105 7.99 3.41 28.59
CA ASP A 105 6.71 3.71 27.93
C ASP A 105 6.82 3.95 26.41
N ASN A 106 7.61 3.11 25.73
CA ASN A 106 7.94 3.23 24.29
C ASN A 106 8.68 4.51 23.88
N VAL A 107 9.18 5.29 24.84
CA VAL A 107 10.03 6.45 24.61
C VAL A 107 11.48 6.13 24.99
N ARG A 108 12.41 6.38 24.08
CA ARG A 108 13.83 6.22 24.34
C ARG A 108 14.33 7.37 25.20
N ILE A 109 14.96 7.04 26.33
CA ILE A 109 15.68 8.01 27.14
C ILE A 109 17.05 8.22 26.50
N SER A 110 17.25 9.40 25.90
CA SER A 110 18.45 9.76 25.15
C SER A 110 19.24 10.82 25.90
N GLN A 111 20.32 10.39 26.56
CA GLN A 111 21.25 11.31 27.22
C GLN A 111 22.01 12.14 26.17
N PRO A 112 22.49 13.36 26.53
CA PRO A 112 23.19 14.24 25.59
C PRO A 112 24.33 13.56 24.80
N GLU A 113 25.03 12.61 25.42
CA GLU A 113 26.14 11.87 24.81
C GLU A 113 25.69 10.91 23.71
N ALA A 114 24.44 10.43 23.76
CA ALA A 114 23.85 9.56 22.74
C ALA A 114 23.31 10.34 21.54
N ILE A 115 23.01 11.64 21.69
CA ILE A 115 22.36 12.46 20.67
C ILE A 115 23.15 12.52 19.35
N PRO A 116 24.49 12.71 19.33
CA PRO A 116 25.26 12.71 18.08
C PRO A 116 25.09 11.41 17.28
N PHE A 117 25.10 10.26 17.97
CA PHE A 117 24.94 8.94 17.35
C PHE A 117 23.51 8.71 16.86
N ILE A 118 22.52 9.17 17.62
CA ILE A 118 21.11 9.13 17.21
C ILE A 118 20.89 9.97 15.94
N LYS A 119 21.46 11.18 15.88
CA LYS A 119 21.37 12.05 14.69
C LYS A 119 22.07 11.44 13.48
N MET A 120 23.22 10.79 13.67
CA MET A 120 23.93 10.09 12.59
C MET A 120 23.13 8.90 12.03
N ALA A 121 22.33 8.25 12.87
CA ALA A 121 21.51 7.09 12.49
C ALA A 121 20.12 7.46 11.94
N ALA A 122 19.67 8.70 12.19
CA ALA A 122 18.42 9.21 11.67
C ALA A 122 18.56 9.62 10.20
N PHE A 123 17.45 9.56 9.47
CA PHE A 123 17.36 9.97 8.06
C PHE A 123 17.26 11.49 7.92
#